data_AF-A0A0D2Y9K5-F1
#
_entry.id   AF-A0A0D2Y9K5-F1
#
_cell.length_a   1.000
_cell.length_b   1.000
_cell.length_c   1.000
_cell.angle_alpha   90.00
_cell.angle_beta   90.00
_cell.angle_gamma   90.00
#
_symmetry.space_group_name_H-M   'P 1'
#
loop_
_entity.id
_entity.type
_entity.pdbx_description
1 polymer ?
#
loop_
_entity_poly.entity_id
_entity_poly.type
_entity_poly.pdbx_seq_one_letter_code
_entity_poly.pdbx_strand_id
1 'polypeptide(L)'
;MSKPPGNEFFQEALNRMPDLSSLRKQGVLGIELMGLSALYLQIADRKEDAYLYASTALRLSLGLSLHKSGSYRSHRRSEAVHRNRLWWSIYMQERRLAAAVGFPISISDAEITATQPADQIGYQSAAAIAVNAKLAQITGRITTS
;
A
#
# COMPACT_ATOMS: atom_id res chain seq x y z
N MET A 1 18.93 -3.74 -22.07
CA MET A 1 18.48 -2.73 -21.08
C MET A 1 19.30 -2.93 -19.80
N SER A 2 19.81 -1.86 -19.20
CA SER A 2 20.54 -1.92 -17.93
C SER A 2 19.61 -2.32 -16.79
N LYS A 3 20.05 -3.20 -15.89
CA LYS A 3 19.26 -3.57 -14.71
C LYS A 3 19.06 -2.33 -13.82
N PRO A 4 17.86 -2.13 -13.23
CA PRO A 4 17.63 -1.02 -12.31
C PRO A 4 18.55 -1.13 -11.08
N PRO A 5 18.95 0.00 -10.46
CA PRO A 5 19.76 -0.01 -9.25
C PRO A 5 19.14 -0.92 -8.17
N GLY A 6 19.99 -1.66 -7.46
CA GLY A 6 19.55 -2.56 -6.38
C GLY A 6 18.87 -3.85 -6.82
N ASN A 7 18.88 -4.21 -8.12
CA ASN A 7 18.26 -5.44 -8.60
C ASN A 7 18.75 -6.70 -7.87
N GLU A 8 20.04 -6.82 -7.56
CA GLU A 8 20.57 -7.99 -6.85
C GLU A 8 20.00 -8.13 -5.45
N PHE A 9 19.90 -7.01 -4.70
CA PHE A 9 19.26 -6.99 -3.39
C PHE A 9 17.77 -7.35 -3.48
N PHE A 10 17.08 -6.85 -4.49
CA PHE A 10 15.67 -7.17 -4.70
C PHE A 10 15.47 -8.66 -5.04
N GLN A 11 16.30 -9.24 -5.90
CA GLN A 11 16.25 -10.67 -6.21
C GLN A 11 16.50 -11.52 -4.96
N GLU A 12 17.48 -11.14 -4.14
CA GLU A 12 17.74 -11.85 -2.88
C GLU A 12 16.57 -11.71 -1.89
N ALA A 13 15.93 -10.54 -1.83
CA ALA A 13 14.72 -10.36 -1.03
C ALA A 13 13.56 -11.25 -1.53
N LEU A 14 13.41 -11.41 -2.86
CA LEU A 14 12.42 -12.32 -3.43
C LEU A 14 12.72 -13.79 -3.12
N ASN A 15 14.00 -14.19 -3.18
CA ASN A 15 14.41 -15.56 -2.83
C ASN A 15 14.09 -15.91 -1.37
N ARG A 16 14.05 -14.91 -0.49
CA ARG A 16 13.72 -15.05 0.94
C ARG A 16 12.27 -14.69 1.28
N MET A 17 11.46 -14.35 0.28
CA MET A 17 10.09 -13.91 0.49
C MET A 17 9.29 -15.05 1.15
N PRO A 18 8.67 -14.81 2.32
CA PRO A 18 7.83 -15.81 2.94
C PRO A 18 6.60 -16.12 2.08
N ASP A 19 6.01 -17.30 2.25
CA ASP A 19 4.73 -17.62 1.65
C ASP A 19 3.61 -16.71 2.18
N LEU A 20 2.48 -16.67 1.46
CA LEU A 20 1.34 -15.81 1.80
C LEU A 20 0.77 -16.06 3.20
N SER A 21 0.80 -17.31 3.70
CA SER A 21 0.32 -17.63 5.04
C SER A 21 1.26 -17.07 6.11
N SER A 22 2.57 -17.15 5.89
CA SER A 22 3.57 -16.55 6.76
C SER A 22 3.48 -15.01 6.76
N LEU A 23 3.37 -14.38 5.57
CA LEU A 23 3.18 -12.93 5.44
C LEU A 23 1.95 -12.46 6.21
N ARG A 24 0.82 -13.16 6.08
CA ARG A 24 -0.41 -12.84 6.82
C ARG A 24 -0.23 -12.91 8.34
N LYS A 25 0.50 -13.92 8.84
CA LYS A 25 0.80 -14.06 10.27
C LYS A 25 1.68 -12.93 10.81
N GLN A 26 2.56 -12.38 9.98
CA GLN A 26 3.44 -11.26 10.34
C GLN A 26 2.72 -9.90 10.43
N GLY A 27 1.49 -9.81 9.93
CA GLY A 27 0.66 -8.62 10.06
C GLY A 27 1.24 -7.41 9.32
N VAL A 28 1.57 -6.33 10.05
CA VAL A 28 2.06 -5.07 9.47
C VAL A 28 3.32 -5.27 8.64
N LEU A 29 4.25 -6.10 9.11
CA LEU A 29 5.50 -6.37 8.41
C LEU A 29 5.27 -7.03 7.04
N GLY A 30 4.31 -7.95 6.96
CA GLY A 30 3.94 -8.58 5.69
C GLY A 30 3.35 -7.59 4.68
N ILE A 31 2.60 -6.59 5.16
CA ILE A 31 2.06 -5.51 4.32
C ILE A 31 3.20 -4.61 3.82
N GLU A 32 4.13 -4.23 4.70
CA GLU A 32 5.29 -3.40 4.34
C GLU A 32 6.16 -4.08 3.29
N LEU A 33 6.46 -5.37 3.48
CA LEU A 33 7.28 -6.13 2.56
C LEU A 33 6.66 -6.17 1.16
N MET A 34 5.36 -6.47 1.07
CA MET A 34 4.66 -6.49 -0.22
C MET A 34 4.55 -5.10 -0.86
N GLY A 35 4.33 -4.04 -0.07
CA GLY A 35 4.27 -2.66 -0.56
C GLY A 35 5.62 -2.15 -1.08
N LEU A 36 6.71 -2.45 -0.37
CA LEU A 36 8.06 -2.12 -0.80
C LEU A 36 8.46 -2.90 -2.07
N SER A 37 8.08 -4.17 -2.17
CA SER A 37 8.29 -4.95 -3.39
C SER A 37 7.52 -4.37 -4.57
N ALA A 38 6.27 -3.95 -4.37
CA ALA A 38 5.49 -3.27 -5.39
C ALA A 38 6.15 -1.94 -5.84
N LEU A 39 6.70 -1.17 -4.90
CA LEU A 39 7.38 0.09 -5.20
C LEU A 39 8.62 -0.14 -6.05
N TYR A 40 9.43 -1.14 -5.70
CA TYR A 40 10.62 -1.50 -6.48
C TYR A 40 10.24 -1.91 -7.91
N LEU A 41 9.25 -2.80 -8.05
CA LEU A 41 8.77 -3.27 -9.36
C LEU A 41 8.22 -2.12 -10.21
N GLN A 42 7.54 -1.16 -9.58
CA GLN A 42 7.06 0.04 -10.25
C GLN A 42 8.23 0.90 -10.79
N ILE A 43 9.29 1.09 -10.00
CA ILE A 43 10.51 1.81 -10.42
C ILE A 43 11.24 1.06 -11.53
N ALA A 44 11.21 -0.28 -11.49
CA ALA A 44 11.78 -1.15 -12.50
C ALA A 44 10.93 -1.29 -13.79
N ASP A 45 9.88 -0.48 -13.94
CA ASP A 45 8.91 -0.50 -15.06
C ASP A 45 8.16 -1.84 -15.25
N ARG A 46 8.09 -2.66 -14.20
CA ARG A 46 7.36 -3.94 -14.16
C ARG A 46 5.97 -3.74 -13.55
N LYS A 47 5.14 -2.92 -14.20
CA LYS A 47 3.87 -2.43 -13.64
C LYS A 47 2.85 -3.53 -13.34
N GLU A 48 2.77 -4.58 -14.16
CA GLU A 48 1.87 -5.72 -13.94
C GLU A 48 2.26 -6.50 -12.67
N ASP A 49 3.56 -6.80 -12.51
CA ASP A 49 4.06 -7.44 -11.29
C ASP A 49 3.85 -6.53 -10.08
N ALA A 50 4.17 -5.24 -10.21
CA ALA A 50 3.95 -4.27 -9.14
C ALA A 50 2.49 -4.26 -8.67
N TYR A 51 1.54 -4.33 -9.61
CA TYR A 51 0.11 -4.42 -9.29
C TYR A 51 -0.23 -5.67 -8.48
N LEU A 52 0.31 -6.84 -8.82
CA LEU A 52 0.06 -8.08 -8.07
C LEU A 52 0.55 -7.98 -6.63
N TYR A 53 1.74 -7.41 -6.42
CA TYR A 53 2.30 -7.20 -5.08
C TYR A 53 1.50 -6.16 -4.29
N ALA A 54 1.13 -5.04 -4.92
CA ALA A 54 0.31 -4.00 -4.29
C ALA A 54 -1.08 -4.51 -3.91
N SER A 55 -1.73 -5.29 -4.79
CA SER A 55 -3.01 -5.94 -4.55
C SER A 55 -2.95 -6.91 -3.38
N THR A 56 -1.84 -7.65 -3.25
CA THR A 56 -1.62 -8.54 -2.11
C THR A 56 -1.43 -7.76 -0.81
N ALA A 57 -0.62 -6.69 -0.82
CA ALA A 57 -0.46 -5.79 0.32
C ALA A 57 -1.79 -5.18 0.76
N LEU A 58 -2.64 -4.80 -0.21
CA LEU A 58 -3.98 -4.28 0.04
C LEU A 58 -4.84 -5.33 0.76
N ARG A 59 -4.91 -6.56 0.24
CA ARG A 59 -5.68 -7.66 0.86
C ARG A 59 -5.21 -7.98 2.28
N LEU A 60 -3.91 -7.97 2.53
CA LEU A 60 -3.35 -8.14 3.88
C LEU A 60 -3.78 -6.98 4.80
N SER A 61 -3.78 -5.75 4.29
CA SER A 61 -4.26 -4.56 5.02
C SER A 61 -5.76 -4.64 5.36
N LEU A 62 -6.57 -5.16 4.44
CA LEU A 62 -7.99 -5.42 4.68
C LEU A 62 -8.19 -6.50 5.75
N GLY A 63 -7.37 -7.55 5.74
CA GLY A 63 -7.38 -8.60 6.76
C GLY A 63 -7.10 -8.08 8.18
N LEU A 64 -6.33 -7.00 8.31
CA LEU A 64 -6.10 -6.29 9.59
C LEU A 64 -7.11 -5.16 9.85
N SER A 65 -8.12 -5.00 9.00
CA SER A 65 -9.11 -3.93 9.07
C SER A 65 -8.51 -2.52 9.10
N LEU A 66 -7.34 -2.30 8.48
CA LEU A 66 -6.69 -0.98 8.50
C LEU A 66 -7.53 0.10 7.78
N HIS A 67 -8.43 -0.32 6.89
CA HIS A 67 -9.38 0.55 6.18
C HIS A 67 -10.55 1.06 7.05
N LYS A 68 -10.75 0.50 8.26
CA LYS A 68 -11.85 0.88 9.16
C LYS A 68 -11.41 1.89 10.22
N SER A 69 -12.31 2.82 10.54
CA SER A 69 -12.13 3.74 11.66
C SER A 69 -11.94 2.95 12.97
N GLY A 70 -11.07 3.43 13.86
CA GLY A 70 -10.90 2.82 15.17
C GLY A 70 -10.02 1.57 15.24
N SER A 71 -9.58 1.00 14.09
CA SER A 71 -8.63 -0.12 14.03
C SER A 71 -7.35 0.11 14.86
N TYR A 72 -7.01 1.38 15.09
CA TYR A 72 -5.80 1.78 15.79
C TYR A 72 -6.01 2.26 17.24
N ARG A 73 -7.25 2.29 17.75
CA ARG A 73 -7.56 2.93 19.05
C ARG A 73 -6.87 2.29 20.25
N SER A 74 -6.62 0.99 20.20
CA SER A 74 -5.92 0.24 21.24
C SER A 74 -4.39 0.30 21.14
N HIS A 75 -3.85 0.94 20.11
CA HIS A 75 -2.41 0.96 19.84
C HIS A 75 -1.73 2.19 20.43
N ARG A 76 -0.41 2.12 20.60
CA ARG A 76 0.38 3.30 20.94
C ARG A 76 0.25 4.32 19.81
N ARG A 77 0.37 5.62 20.14
CA ARG A 77 0.30 6.71 19.15
C ARG A 77 1.19 6.44 17.94
N SER A 78 2.42 5.99 18.15
CA SER A 78 3.36 5.73 17.06
C SER A 78 2.90 4.64 16.10
N GLU A 79 2.38 3.55 16.63
CA GLU A 79 1.83 2.44 15.85
C GLU A 79 0.56 2.85 15.11
N ALA A 80 -0.31 3.65 15.75
CA ALA A 80 -1.52 4.15 15.13
C ALA A 80 -1.22 5.06 13.93
N VAL A 81 -0.26 5.97 14.07
CA VAL A 81 0.20 6.84 12.98
C VAL A 81 0.82 6.04 11.86
N HIS A 82 1.68 5.06 12.20
CA HIS A 82 2.33 4.19 11.23
C HIS A 82 1.31 3.37 10.41
N ARG A 83 0.39 2.67 11.09
CA ARG A 83 -0.63 1.84 10.43
C ARG A 83 -1.56 2.65 9.54
N ASN A 84 -1.95 3.85 9.97
CA ASN A 84 -2.77 4.76 9.15
C ASN A 84 -2.03 5.18 7.88
N ARG A 85 -0.77 5.60 8.01
CA ARG A 85 0.05 6.00 6.86
C ARG A 85 0.32 4.83 5.92
N LEU A 86 0.57 3.64 6.47
CA LEU A 86 0.78 2.42 5.70
C LEU A 86 -0.47 2.08 4.88
N TRP A 87 -1.65 2.08 5.50
CA TRP A 87 -2.92 1.87 4.80
C TRP A 87 -3.08 2.81 3.61
N TRP A 88 -2.96 4.12 3.83
CA TRP A 88 -3.14 5.11 2.77
C TRP A 88 -2.07 5.02 1.68
N SER A 89 -0.86 4.59 2.03
CA SER A 89 0.23 4.37 1.07
C SER A 89 -0.06 3.18 0.16
N ILE A 90 -0.49 2.06 0.72
CA ILE A 90 -0.87 0.86 -0.05
C ILE A 90 -2.09 1.14 -0.92
N TYR A 91 -3.11 1.79 -0.37
CA TYR A 91 -4.32 2.16 -1.11
C TYR A 91 -4.01 3.03 -2.34
N MET A 92 -3.20 4.09 -2.18
CA MET A 92 -2.89 4.98 -3.32
C MET A 92 -2.00 4.28 -4.36
N GLN A 93 -1.11 3.39 -3.91
CA GLN A 93 -0.21 2.64 -4.78
C GLN A 93 -0.97 1.64 -5.65
N GLU A 94 -1.84 0.83 -5.05
CA GLU A 94 -2.66 -0.15 -5.77
C GLU A 94 -3.59 0.54 -6.78
N ARG A 95 -4.27 1.61 -6.39
CA ARG A 95 -5.18 2.37 -7.27
C ARG A 95 -4.47 2.93 -8.50
N ARG A 96 -3.27 3.48 -8.32
CA ARG A 96 -2.46 4.01 -9.43
C ARG A 96 -2.00 2.91 -10.36
N LEU A 97 -1.57 1.78 -9.79
CA LEU A 97 -1.12 0.64 -10.58
C LEU A 97 -2.29 0.02 -11.35
N ALA A 98 -3.45 -0.20 -10.71
CA ALA A 98 -4.66 -0.68 -11.34
C ALA A 98 -5.06 0.19 -12.53
N ALA A 99 -5.11 1.52 -12.35
CA ALA A 99 -5.39 2.46 -13.42
C ALA A 99 -4.33 2.42 -14.54
N ALA A 100 -3.05 2.28 -14.20
CA ALA A 100 -1.95 2.25 -15.17
C ALA A 100 -1.94 0.97 -16.03
N VAL A 101 -2.46 -0.15 -15.53
CA VAL A 101 -2.53 -1.42 -16.26
C VAL A 101 -3.94 -1.76 -16.77
N GLY A 102 -4.93 -0.90 -16.54
CA GLY A 102 -6.31 -1.10 -17.00
C GLY A 102 -7.11 -2.13 -16.19
N PHE A 103 -6.77 -2.36 -14.93
CA PHE A 103 -7.51 -3.27 -14.04
C PHE A 103 -8.54 -2.54 -13.17
N PRO A 104 -9.62 -3.24 -12.75
CA PRO A 104 -10.61 -2.68 -11.84
C PRO A 104 -10.01 -2.37 -10.47
N ILE A 105 -10.58 -1.37 -9.79
CA ILE A 105 -10.18 -1.02 -8.42
C ILE A 105 -10.56 -2.15 -7.44
N SER A 106 -9.66 -2.47 -6.50
CA SER A 106 -9.87 -3.58 -5.57
C SER A 106 -10.81 -3.28 -4.39
N ILE A 107 -11.01 -2.01 -4.03
CA ILE A 107 -11.90 -1.58 -2.94
C ILE A 107 -12.63 -0.28 -3.30
N SER A 108 -13.94 -0.25 -3.01
CA SER A 108 -14.77 0.95 -3.13
C SER A 108 -14.44 1.97 -2.03
N ASP A 109 -14.45 3.25 -2.38
CA ASP A 109 -14.23 4.34 -1.41
C ASP A 109 -15.28 4.34 -0.29
N ALA A 110 -16.48 3.84 -0.56
CA ALA A 110 -17.57 3.73 0.42
C ALA A 110 -17.23 2.78 1.58
N GLU A 111 -16.36 1.79 1.36
CA GLU A 111 -15.96 0.83 2.39
C GLU A 111 -14.88 1.37 3.35
N ILE A 112 -14.27 2.50 3.01
CA ILE A 112 -13.15 3.10 3.74
C ILE A 112 -13.69 4.08 4.77
N THR A 113 -13.52 3.75 6.05
CA THR A 113 -13.85 4.65 7.17
C THR A 113 -12.62 5.14 7.92
N ALA A 114 -11.42 4.66 7.55
CA ALA A 114 -10.16 5.18 8.07
C ALA A 114 -10.06 6.69 7.85
N THR A 115 -9.62 7.42 8.88
CA THR A 115 -9.39 8.85 8.78
C THR A 115 -8.20 9.15 7.88
N GLN A 116 -8.25 10.28 7.17
CA GLN A 116 -7.13 10.75 6.36
C GLN A 116 -5.86 10.94 7.22
N PRO A 117 -4.66 10.75 6.64
CA PRO A 117 -3.42 11.03 7.34
C PRO A 117 -3.38 12.48 7.79
N ALA A 118 -3.00 12.71 9.03
CA ALA A 118 -2.83 14.03 9.61
C ALA A 118 -1.38 14.26 10.07
N ASP A 119 -0.99 15.52 10.21
CA ASP A 119 0.30 15.87 10.75
C ASP A 119 0.42 15.44 12.21
N GLN A 120 1.59 14.93 12.55
CA GLN A 120 1.89 14.33 13.85
C GLN A 120 3.31 14.70 14.24
N ILE A 121 3.49 15.22 15.45
CA ILE A 121 4.82 15.54 16.01
C ILE A 121 5.71 14.29 15.93
N GLY A 122 6.91 14.45 15.36
CA GLY A 122 7.88 13.36 15.17
C GLY A 122 7.74 12.59 13.85
N TYR A 123 6.82 13.00 12.97
CA TYR A 123 6.61 12.38 11.66
C TYR A 123 6.73 13.41 10.53
N GLN A 124 7.11 12.95 9.34
CA GLN A 124 7.07 13.74 8.11
C GLN A 124 5.66 14.28 7.85
N SER A 125 5.52 15.41 7.17
CA SER A 125 4.20 15.96 6.86
C SER A 125 3.31 14.93 6.15
N ALA A 126 2.04 14.88 6.56
CA ALA A 126 1.02 14.03 5.96
C ALA A 126 0.46 14.59 4.65
N ALA A 127 0.76 15.85 4.32
CA ALA A 127 0.17 16.57 3.18
C ALA A 127 0.33 15.80 1.86
N ALA A 128 1.53 15.28 1.59
CA ALA A 128 1.77 14.50 0.37
C ALA A 128 0.87 13.25 0.32
N ILE A 129 0.79 12.47 1.40
CA ILE A 129 -0.02 11.24 1.42
C ILE A 129 -1.51 11.60 1.28
N ALA A 130 -1.99 12.62 1.99
CA ALA A 130 -3.37 13.06 1.92
C ALA A 130 -3.78 13.53 0.51
N VAL A 131 -2.93 14.32 -0.16
CA VAL A 131 -3.16 14.77 -1.53
C VAL A 131 -3.15 13.58 -2.50
N ASN A 132 -2.17 12.68 -2.39
CA ASN A 132 -2.06 11.51 -3.27
C ASN A 132 -3.21 10.52 -3.08
N ALA A 133 -3.72 10.37 -1.85
CA ALA A 133 -4.92 9.59 -1.54
C ALA A 133 -6.17 10.19 -2.20
N LYS A 134 -6.35 11.51 -2.12
CA LYS A 134 -7.47 12.21 -2.78
C LYS A 134 -7.40 12.11 -4.31
N LEU A 135 -6.20 12.18 -4.89
CA LEU A 135 -6.01 11.94 -6.32
C LEU A 135 -6.40 10.51 -6.71
N ALA A 136 -5.97 9.50 -5.94
CA ALA A 136 -6.36 8.11 -6.17
C ALA A 136 -7.89 7.89 -6.05
N GLN A 137 -8.56 8.64 -5.16
CA GLN A 137 -10.02 8.71 -5.07
C GLN A 137 -10.65 9.17 -6.39
N ILE A 138 -10.18 10.30 -6.92
CA ILE A 138 -10.67 10.88 -8.17
C ILE A 138 -10.42 9.93 -9.36
N THR A 139 -9.21 9.40 -9.50
CA THR A 139 -8.87 8.45 -10.57
C THR A 139 -9.80 7.25 -10.57
N GLY A 140 -10.05 6.66 -9.40
CA GLY A 140 -10.94 5.50 -9.27
C GLY A 140 -12.35 5.78 -9.79
N ARG A 141 -12.90 6.97 -9.52
CA ARG A 141 -14.25 7.37 -9.99
C ARG A 141 -14.33 7.49 -11.50
N ILE A 142 -13.28 8.00 -12.14
CA ILE A 142 -13.20 8.17 -13.60
C ILE A 142 -13.05 6.82 -14.29
N THR A 143 -12.26 5.91 -13.72
CA THR A 143 -12.04 4.59 -14.32
C THR A 143 -13.24 3.64 -14.20
N THR A 144 -14.21 3.95 -13.34
CA THR A 144 -15.43 3.13 -13.14
C THR A 144 -16.70 3.74 -13.74
N SER A 145 -16.61 4.92 -14.37
CA SER A 145 -17.72 5.58 -15.10
C SER A 145 -17.69 5.21 -16.57
#